data_AF-A0A2V6ALR0-F1
#
_entry.id   AF-A0A2V6ALR0-F1
#
_cell.length_a   1.000
_cell.length_b   1.000
_cell.length_c   1.000
_cell.angle_alpha   90.00
_cell.angle_beta   90.00
_cell.angle_gamma   90.00
#
_symmetry.space_group_name_H-M   'P 1'
#
loop_
_entity.id
_entity.type
_entity.pdbx_description
1 polymer ?
#
loop_
_entity_poly.entity_id
_entity_poly.type
_entity_poly.pdbx_seq_one_letter_code
_entity_poly.pdbx_strand_id
1 'polypeptide(L)'
;YYRWVDRAFGRFWAFQNGWLTWMYSLVDMAIYPVLFNQYLRYFIPGLDGRLEWLISLAMIWSATWINIRGSVNVTRVSIIAGCFIMLGFLALSVASVPRITHIPWQPFASEHAHGVGGLAVGISIALWNYIGWDNPSTAQGEVKNPSRTYP
;
A
#
# COMPACT_ATOMS: atom_id res chain seq x y z
N TYR A 1 2.73 9.76 -12.56
CA TYR A 1 1.47 10.50 -12.59
C TYR A 1 1.62 11.85 -13.30
N TYR A 2 2.62 12.68 -12.96
CA TYR A 2 2.75 14.04 -13.51
C TYR A 2 2.88 14.09 -15.04
N ARG A 3 3.83 13.35 -15.63
CA ARG A 3 4.08 13.36 -17.09
C ARG A 3 2.90 12.88 -17.92
N TRP A 4 2.14 11.92 -17.40
CA TRP A 4 0.97 11.38 -18.08
C TRP A 4 -0.20 12.38 -18.08
N VAL A 5 -0.46 13.03 -16.94
CA VAL A 5 -1.49 14.08 -16.83
C VAL A 5 -1.10 15.32 -17.66
N ASP A 6 0.18 15.69 -17.67
CA ASP A 6 0.69 16.80 -18.49
C ASP A 6 0.44 16.56 -19.98
N ARG A 7 0.71 15.34 -20.45
CA ARG A 7 0.47 14.96 -21.85
C ARG A 7 -1.02 14.94 -22.23
N ALA A 8 -1.90 14.57 -21.32
CA ALA A 8 -3.33 14.41 -21.60
C ALA A 8 -4.15 15.69 -21.38
N PHE A 9 -3.86 16.44 -20.32
CA PHE A 9 -4.69 17.55 -19.83
C PHE A 9 -3.92 18.88 -19.69
N GLY A 10 -2.60 18.88 -19.92
CA GLY A 10 -1.75 20.06 -19.85
C GLY A 10 -1.22 20.38 -18.45
N ARG A 11 -0.34 21.39 -18.40
CA ARG A 11 0.50 21.72 -17.25
C ARG A 11 -0.26 22.07 -15.98
N PHE A 12 -1.41 22.75 -16.09
CA PHE A 12 -2.21 23.14 -14.93
C PHE A 12 -2.71 21.91 -14.16
N TRP A 13 -3.35 20.97 -14.86
CA TRP A 13 -3.88 19.75 -14.26
C TRP A 13 -2.76 18.81 -13.79
N ALA A 14 -1.63 18.79 -14.49
CA ALA A 14 -0.45 18.04 -14.04
C ALA A 14 0.09 18.57 -12.70
N PHE A 15 0.14 19.90 -12.53
CA PHE A 15 0.52 20.52 -11.26
C PHE A 15 -0.46 20.21 -10.14
N GLN A 16 -1.77 20.34 -10.38
CA GLN A 16 -2.80 20.00 -9.38
C GLN A 16 -2.67 18.54 -8.94
N ASN A 17 -2.55 17.62 -9.90
CA ASN A 17 -2.37 16.20 -9.60
C ASN A 17 -1.11 15.95 -8.78
N GLY A 18 0.03 16.53 -9.17
CA GLY A 18 1.27 16.34 -8.42
C GLY A 18 1.25 16.95 -7.02
N TRP A 19 0.60 18.09 -6.86
CA TRP A 19 0.41 18.72 -5.55
C TRP A 19 -0.46 17.85 -4.63
N LEU A 20 -1.58 17.34 -5.13
CA LEU A 20 -2.47 16.45 -4.38
C LEU A 20 -1.78 15.13 -4.03
N THR A 21 -1.05 14.51 -4.96
CA THR A 21 -0.28 13.29 -4.70
C THR A 21 0.77 13.53 -3.62
N TRP A 22 1.47 14.65 -3.65
CA TRP A 22 2.47 14.98 -2.63
C TRP A 22 1.83 15.14 -1.24
N MET A 23 0.73 15.88 -1.14
CA MET A 23 0.00 16.07 0.11
C MET A 23 -0.54 14.75 0.69
N TYR A 24 -1.16 13.92 -0.15
CA TYR A 24 -1.68 12.62 0.29
C TYR A 24 -0.55 11.67 0.71
N SER A 25 0.59 11.68 0.01
CA SER A 25 1.73 10.81 0.33
C SER A 25 2.24 11.03 1.75
N LEU A 26 2.19 12.25 2.29
CA LEU A 26 2.59 12.52 3.68
C LEU A 26 1.68 11.79 4.69
N VAL A 27 0.37 11.79 4.43
CA VAL A 27 -0.61 11.10 5.26
C VAL A 27 -0.45 9.59 5.11
N ASP A 28 -0.32 9.10 3.88
CA ASP A 28 -0.14 7.69 3.57
C ASP A 28 1.10 7.10 4.26
N MET A 29 2.23 7.81 4.21
CA MET A 29 3.46 7.38 4.87
C MET A 29 3.34 7.35 6.39
N ALA A 30 2.56 8.25 7.00
CA ALA A 30 2.33 8.29 8.44
C ALA A 30 1.43 7.14 8.93
N ILE A 31 0.61 6.55 8.05
CA ILE A 31 -0.28 5.43 8.40
C ILE A 31 0.52 4.14 8.60
N TYR A 32 1.59 3.89 7.84
CA TYR A 32 2.30 2.60 7.90
C TYR A 32 2.88 2.22 9.27
N PRO A 33 3.57 3.11 10.01
CA PRO A 33 4.05 2.79 11.35
C PRO A 33 2.92 2.53 12.35
N VAL A 34 1.81 3.27 12.20
CA VAL A 34 0.62 3.08 13.05
C VAL A 34 -0.01 1.71 12.78
N LEU A 35 -0.20 1.34 11.51
CA LEU A 35 -0.69 0.01 11.13
C LEU A 35 0.23 -1.10 11.64
N PHE A 36 1.55 -0.93 11.52
CA PHE A 36 2.52 -1.91 12.03
C PHE A 36 2.33 -2.14 13.53
N ASN A 37 2.23 -1.08 14.32
CA ASN A 37 1.97 -1.21 15.76
C ASN A 37 0.61 -1.83 16.06
N GLN A 38 -0.43 -1.53 15.28
CA GLN A 38 -1.73 -2.18 15.43
C GLN A 38 -1.64 -3.70 15.24
N TYR A 39 -0.89 -4.17 14.23
CA TYR A 39 -0.63 -5.61 14.06
C TYR A 39 0.26 -6.16 15.17
N LEU A 40 1.25 -5.41 15.64
CA LEU A 40 2.15 -5.86 16.71
C LEU A 40 1.41 -6.06 18.04
N ARG A 41 0.40 -5.23 18.33
CA ARG A 41 -0.46 -5.37 19.51
C ARG A 41 -1.19 -6.71 19.58
N TYR A 42 -1.47 -7.35 18.45
CA TYR A 42 -2.02 -8.71 18.43
C TYR A 42 -1.07 -9.71 19.11
N PHE A 43 0.25 -9.55 18.93
CA PHE A 43 1.27 -10.41 19.51
C PHE A 43 1.72 -9.94 20.90
N ILE A 44 1.70 -8.62 21.15
CA ILE A 44 2.13 -8.01 22.41
C ILE A 44 1.01 -7.07 22.91
N PRO A 45 -0.03 -7.60 23.59
CA PRO A 45 -1.19 -6.81 24.00
C PRO A 45 -0.90 -5.67 24.99
N GLY A 46 0.26 -5.70 25.66
CA GLY A 46 0.69 -4.72 26.66
C GLY A 46 1.77 -3.74 26.16
N LEU A 47 1.86 -3.51 24.85
CA LEU A 47 2.88 -2.62 24.27
C LEU A 47 2.70 -1.18 24.78
N ASP A 48 3.71 -0.68 25.49
CA ASP A 48 3.72 0.68 26.06
C ASP A 48 3.79 1.76 24.96
N GLY A 49 3.16 2.91 25.19
CA GLY A 49 3.09 4.00 24.22
C GLY A 49 4.47 4.58 23.85
N ARG A 50 5.44 4.57 24.78
CA ARG A 50 6.82 5.00 24.46
C ARG A 50 7.49 4.00 23.54
N LEU A 51 7.26 2.71 23.77
CA LEU A 51 7.82 1.64 22.94
C LEU A 51 7.22 1.66 21.54
N GLU A 52 5.91 1.91 21.40
CA GLU A 52 5.25 2.12 20.10
C GLU A 52 5.86 3.28 19.30
N TRP A 53 6.15 4.37 19.98
CA TRP A 53 6.77 5.53 19.36
C TRP A 53 8.19 5.19 18.88
N LEU A 54 8.98 4.49 19.69
CA LEU A 54 10.32 4.04 19.31
C LEU A 54 10.29 3.04 18.14
N ILE A 55 9.33 2.11 18.13
CA ILE A 55 9.16 1.15 17.03
C ILE A 55 8.77 1.86 15.74
N SER A 56 7.84 2.82 15.81
CA SER A 56 7.45 3.64 14.67
C SER A 56 8.65 4.40 14.11
N LEU A 57 9.44 5.01 14.99
CA LEU A 57 10.63 5.75 14.62
C LEU A 57 11.68 4.84 13.97
N ALA A 58 11.91 3.65 14.54
CA ALA A 58 12.82 2.65 13.98
C ALA A 58 12.38 2.19 12.59
N MET A 59 11.08 1.99 12.38
CA MET A 59 10.53 1.63 11.07
C MET A 59 10.77 2.72 10.03
N ILE A 60 10.50 3.99 10.37
CA ILE A 60 10.74 5.13 9.48
C ILE A 60 12.22 5.21 9.12
N TRP A 61 13.11 5.22 10.11
CA TRP A 61 14.56 5.32 9.86
C TRP A 61 15.12 4.14 9.07
N SER A 62 14.61 2.93 9.29
CA SER A 62 15.00 1.75 8.51
C SER A 62 14.62 1.91 7.05
N ALA A 63 13.39 2.35 6.76
CA ALA A 63 12.94 2.64 5.40
C ALA A 63 13.75 3.78 4.78
N THR A 64 13.98 4.88 5.50
CA THR A 64 14.80 6.01 5.06
C THR A 64 16.23 5.55 4.71
N TRP A 65 16.84 4.72 5.55
CA TRP A 65 18.18 4.19 5.33
C TRP A 65 18.28 3.37 4.04
N ILE A 66 17.30 2.50 3.78
CA ILE A 66 17.24 1.71 2.54
C ILE A 66 17.09 2.63 1.32
N ASN A 67 16.22 3.66 1.41
CA ASN A 67 16.02 4.63 0.33
C ASN A 67 17.30 5.43 0.01
N ILE A 68 18.08 5.83 1.02
CA ILE A 68 19.33 6.57 0.81
C ILE A 68 20.41 5.71 0.13
N ARG A 69 20.39 4.38 0.32
CA ARG A 69 21.35 3.46 -0.32
C ARG A 69 21.08 3.19 -1.81
N GLY A 70 20.09 3.84 -2.40
CA GLY A 70 19.82 3.79 -3.83
C GLY A 70 18.71 2.82 -4.22
N SER A 71 18.12 3.10 -5.38
CA SER A 71 16.88 2.46 -5.86
C SER A 71 17.00 0.96 -6.05
N VAL A 72 18.16 0.44 -6.48
CA VAL A 72 18.39 -1.00 -6.65
C VAL A 72 18.17 -1.77 -5.35
N ASN A 73 18.58 -1.22 -4.21
CA ASN A 73 18.40 -1.87 -2.91
C ASN A 73 16.91 -1.85 -2.50
N VAL A 74 16.23 -0.74 -2.73
CA VAL A 74 14.77 -0.63 -2.52
C VAL A 74 14.04 -1.68 -3.35
N THR A 75 14.33 -1.79 -4.65
CA THR A 75 13.71 -2.78 -5.53
C THR A 75 13.92 -4.21 -5.05
N ARG A 76 15.15 -4.57 -4.63
CA ARG A 76 15.44 -5.92 -4.11
C ARG A 76 14.66 -6.22 -2.84
N VAL A 77 14.62 -5.29 -1.89
CA VAL A 77 13.84 -5.43 -0.65
C VAL A 77 12.35 -5.59 -0.97
N SER A 78 11.82 -4.79 -1.90
CA SER A 78 10.42 -4.88 -2.32
C SER A 78 10.09 -6.22 -2.98
N ILE A 79 10.97 -6.77 -3.81
CA ILE A 79 10.77 -8.11 -4.42
C ILE A 79 10.74 -9.18 -3.33
N ILE A 80 11.69 -9.17 -2.40
CA ILE A 80 11.74 -10.14 -1.29
C ILE A 80 10.48 -10.05 -0.43
N ALA A 81 10.08 -8.83 -0.04
CA ALA A 81 8.88 -8.59 0.73
C ALA A 81 7.61 -9.06 -0.02
N GLY A 82 7.51 -8.76 -1.32
CA GLY A 82 6.41 -9.21 -2.16
C GLY A 82 6.32 -10.74 -2.25
N CYS A 83 7.45 -11.41 -2.49
CA CYS A 83 7.53 -12.87 -2.48
C CYS A 83 7.13 -13.46 -1.12
N PHE A 84 7.62 -12.88 -0.01
CA PHE A 84 7.26 -13.32 1.33
C PHE A 84 5.75 -13.21 1.60
N ILE A 85 5.14 -12.09 1.25
CA ILE A 85 3.70 -11.86 1.39
C ILE A 85 2.91 -12.87 0.53
N MET A 86 3.28 -13.03 -0.74
CA MET A 86 2.63 -13.98 -1.65
C MET A 86 2.72 -15.43 -1.14
N LEU A 87 3.89 -15.84 -0.63
CA LEU A 87 4.08 -17.15 -0.03
C LEU A 87 3.25 -17.32 1.24
N GLY A 88 3.13 -16.28 2.07
CA GLY A 88 2.25 -16.29 3.24
C GLY A 88 0.79 -16.51 2.86
N PHE A 89 0.28 -15.76 1.88
CA PHE A 89 -1.07 -15.97 1.35
C PHE A 89 -1.27 -17.37 0.79
N LEU A 90 -0.30 -17.89 0.02
CA LEU A 90 -0.35 -19.24 -0.52
C LEU A 90 -0.40 -20.29 0.59
N ALA A 91 0.47 -20.17 1.61
CA ALA A 91 0.51 -21.10 2.73
C ALA A 91 -0.81 -21.08 3.52
N LEU A 92 -1.35 -19.89 3.82
CA LEU A 92 -2.65 -19.76 4.50
C LEU A 92 -3.79 -20.34 3.65
N SER A 93 -3.76 -20.12 2.34
CA SER A 93 -4.77 -20.65 1.41
C SER A 93 -4.75 -22.18 1.40
N VAL A 94 -3.56 -22.78 1.23
CA VAL A 94 -3.38 -24.24 1.22
C VAL A 94 -3.77 -24.85 2.57
N ALA A 95 -3.35 -24.24 3.69
CA ALA A 95 -3.70 -24.72 5.03
C ALA A 95 -5.20 -24.61 5.33
N SER A 96 -5.91 -23.70 4.65
CA SER A 96 -7.35 -23.50 4.81
C SER A 96 -8.19 -24.49 3.98
N VAL A 97 -7.64 -25.07 2.90
CA VAL A 97 -8.38 -26.00 2.01
C VAL A 97 -9.12 -27.13 2.75
N PRO A 98 -8.51 -27.85 3.72
CA PRO A 98 -9.19 -28.92 4.44
C PRO A 98 -10.30 -28.43 5.39
N ARG A 99 -10.36 -27.12 5.67
CA ARG A 99 -11.28 -26.49 6.64
C ARG A 99 -12.33 -25.61 5.95
N ILE A 100 -12.47 -25.71 4.63
CA ILE A 100 -13.49 -24.96 3.89
C ILE A 100 -14.86 -25.55 4.22
N THR A 101 -15.54 -24.93 5.18
CA THR A 101 -16.92 -25.27 5.57
C THR A 101 -17.93 -24.21 5.16
N HIS A 102 -17.46 -23.06 4.69
CA HIS A 102 -18.28 -21.90 4.35
C HIS A 102 -18.14 -21.53 2.87
N ILE A 103 -19.24 -21.03 2.30
CA ILE A 103 -19.28 -20.52 0.93
C ILE A 103 -18.66 -19.11 0.89
N PRO A 104 -17.58 -18.84 0.13
CA PRO A 104 -16.84 -17.57 0.22
C PRO A 104 -17.66 -16.30 -0.10
N TRP A 105 -18.73 -16.43 -0.87
CA TRP A 105 -19.61 -15.33 -1.28
C TRP A 105 -20.86 -15.19 -0.39
N GLN A 106 -20.88 -15.82 0.78
CA GLN A 106 -21.93 -15.64 1.78
C GLN A 106 -21.36 -14.99 3.06
N PRO A 107 -22.08 -14.03 3.68
CA PRO A 107 -23.10 -13.21 3.03
C PRO A 107 -22.48 -12.37 1.90
N PHE A 108 -23.23 -12.17 0.80
CA PHE A 108 -22.74 -11.41 -0.36
C PHE A 108 -22.53 -9.92 -0.04
N ALA A 109 -23.28 -9.41 0.93
CA ALA A 109 -23.18 -8.04 1.42
C ALA A 109 -23.06 -8.03 2.95
N SER A 110 -22.44 -6.99 3.49
CA SER A 110 -22.31 -6.82 4.94
C SER A 110 -23.67 -6.80 5.62
N GLU A 111 -23.81 -7.56 6.70
CA GLU A 111 -24.96 -7.52 7.60
C GLU A 111 -25.01 -6.25 8.47
N HIS A 112 -23.90 -5.50 8.54
CA HIS A 112 -23.74 -4.34 9.42
C HIS A 112 -23.66 -3.02 8.67
N ALA A 113 -23.42 -3.04 7.36
CA ALA A 113 -23.25 -1.84 6.54
C ALA A 113 -24.19 -1.91 5.33
N HIS A 114 -25.25 -1.10 5.37
CA HIS A 114 -26.31 -1.08 4.35
C HIS A 114 -26.44 0.27 3.66
N GLY A 115 -27.04 0.25 2.47
CA GLY A 115 -27.36 1.45 1.70
C GLY A 115 -26.13 2.24 1.25
N VAL A 116 -26.32 3.55 1.07
CA VAL A 116 -25.29 4.45 0.53
C VAL A 116 -24.06 4.55 1.44
N GLY A 117 -24.24 4.46 2.76
CA GLY A 117 -23.12 4.51 3.72
C GLY A 117 -22.20 3.29 3.59
N GLY A 118 -22.76 2.08 3.53
CA GLY A 118 -21.98 0.86 3.32
C GLY A 118 -21.30 0.84 1.95
N LEU A 119 -21.99 1.31 0.91
CA LEU A 119 -21.42 1.46 -0.42
C LEU A 119 -20.23 2.44 -0.42
N ALA A 120 -20.37 3.59 0.24
CA ALA A 120 -19.29 4.59 0.33
C ALA A 120 -18.05 4.00 1.01
N VAL A 121 -18.20 3.30 2.14
CA VAL A 121 -17.09 2.63 2.83
C VAL A 121 -16.43 1.59 1.93
N GLY A 122 -17.21 0.74 1.26
CA GLY A 122 -16.70 -0.28 0.34
C GLY A 122 -15.90 0.33 -0.82
N ILE A 123 -16.41 1.41 -1.42
CA ILE A 123 -15.72 2.14 -2.49
C ILE A 123 -14.44 2.79 -1.95
N SER A 124 -14.45 3.38 -0.75
CA SER A 124 -13.25 3.97 -0.15
C SER A 124 -12.15 2.93 0.07
N ILE A 125 -12.49 1.74 0.57
CA ILE A 125 -11.54 0.63 0.76
C ILE A 125 -11.00 0.18 -0.60
N ALA A 126 -11.88 -0.03 -1.59
CA ALA A 126 -11.47 -0.43 -2.94
C ALA A 126 -10.53 0.62 -3.56
N LEU A 127 -10.89 1.90 -3.49
CA LEU A 127 -10.05 2.99 -3.97
C LEU A 127 -8.68 2.95 -3.32
N TRP A 128 -8.60 2.87 -1.99
CA TRP A 128 -7.31 2.83 -1.29
C TRP A 128 -6.43 1.64 -1.72
N ASN A 129 -7.02 0.45 -1.92
CA ASN A 129 -6.30 -0.72 -2.40
C ASN A 129 -5.79 -0.60 -3.85
N TYR A 130 -6.42 0.24 -4.67
CA TYR A 130 -6.05 0.45 -6.08
C TYR A 130 -5.26 1.75 -6.33
N ILE A 131 -5.04 2.58 -5.30
CA ILE A 131 -4.16 3.75 -5.39
C ILE A 131 -2.71 3.29 -5.65
N GLY A 132 -2.00 4.05 -6.47
CA GLY A 132 -0.58 3.83 -6.74
C GLY A 132 -0.27 3.01 -7.98
N TRP A 133 -1.28 2.63 -8.78
CA TRP A 133 -1.07 2.05 -10.12
C TRP A 133 -0.23 2.96 -11.04
N ASP A 134 -0.25 4.26 -10.78
CA ASP A 134 0.47 5.30 -11.50
C ASP A 134 1.84 5.62 -10.88
N ASN A 135 2.20 5.02 -9.74
CA ASN A 135 3.52 5.18 -9.11
C ASN A 135 4.70 4.70 -9.98
N PRO A 136 4.63 3.61 -10.76
CA PRO A 136 5.76 3.18 -11.61
C PRO A 136 6.25 4.25 -12.60
N SER A 137 5.35 5.16 -12.99
CA SER A 137 5.72 6.27 -13.88
C SER A 137 6.60 7.34 -13.21
N THR A 138 6.76 7.34 -11.88
CA THR A 138 7.76 8.19 -11.21
C THR A 138 9.17 7.62 -11.35
N ALA A 139 9.30 6.30 -11.38
CA ALA A 139 10.54 5.57 -11.63
C ALA A 139 10.85 5.39 -13.12
N GLN A 140 10.11 6.06 -14.02
CA GLN A 140 10.25 5.91 -15.47
C GLN A 140 11.68 6.19 -15.97
N GLY A 141 12.41 7.09 -15.30
CA GLY A 141 13.80 7.40 -15.64
C GLY A 141 14.79 6.25 -15.37
N GLU A 142 14.43 5.28 -14.53
CA GLU A 142 15.28 4.15 -14.16
C GLU A 142 14.97 2.87 -14.96
N VAL A 143 13.89 2.89 -15.75
CA VAL A 143 13.44 1.73 -16.53
C VAL A 143 14.14 1.69 -17.89
N LYS A 144 14.67 0.51 -18.23
CA LYS A 144 15.22 0.25 -19.57
C LYS A 144 14.08 0.21 -20.60
N ASN A 145 14.08 1.14 -21.56
CA ASN A 145 13.06 1.31 -22.60
C ASN A 145 11.62 1.48 -22.07
N PRO A 146 11.31 2.61 -21.40
CA PRO A 146 10.03 2.80 -20.73
C PRO A 146 8.81 2.68 -21.64
N SER A 147 8.89 3.10 -22.91
CA SER A 147 7.79 3.04 -23.88
C SER A 147 7.36 1.62 -24.27
N ARG A 148 8.14 0.59 -23.90
CA ARG A 148 7.79 -0.83 -24.09
C ARG A 148 7.30 -1.46 -22.79
N THR A 149 7.83 -1.02 -21.65
CA THR A 149 7.51 -1.59 -20.31
C THR A 149 6.25 -0.95 -19.71
N TYR A 150 6.01 0.32 -20.01
CA TYR A 150 4.82 1.05 -19.63
C TYR A 150 4.03 1.38 -20.90
N PRO A 151 2.77 0.90 -21.03
CA PRO A 151 1.91 1.22 -22.17
C PRO A 151 1.52 2.69 -22.19
#